data_AF-A0A3M9LMW1-F1
#
_entry.id   AF-A0A3M9LMW1-F1
#
_cell.length_a   1.000
_cell.length_b   1.000
_cell.length_c   1.000
_cell.angle_alpha   90.00
_cell.angle_beta   90.00
_cell.angle_gamma   90.00
#
_symmetry.space_group_name_H-M   'P 1'
#
loop_
_entity.id
_entity.type
_entity.pdbx_description
1 polymer ?
#
loop_
_entity_poly.entity_id
_entity_poly.type
_entity_poly.pdbx_seq_one_letter_code
_entity_poly.pdbx_strand_id
1 'polypeptide(L)'
;MGCPEVERLLPIKGLVRFLADEGEKAAVILTERGEAGFEDNIIPDTGMILKNAISDCVPCSLRFNLESALKGATEQSKPDVMIIELLSSASPLQIKESIEPMDIPDLSFDPIVHVVDASSFRFEIDKLPKFVITQIEESDILCLNKVDIADHEYLISVRDLLKTINPDARIFEFSAKMLDEGFTQFIDELAGKDAPEK
;
A
#
# COMPACT_ATOMS: atom_id res chain seq x y z
N MET A 1 0.81 1.50 -2.30
CA MET A 1 1.38 1.86 -3.63
C MET A 1 2.83 2.32 -3.48
N GLY A 2 3.54 2.65 -4.57
CA GLY A 2 4.93 3.10 -4.55
C GLY A 2 5.57 3.07 -5.94
N CYS A 3 6.69 3.80 -6.11
CA CYS A 3 7.46 3.84 -7.36
C CYS A 3 7.84 2.42 -7.86
N PRO A 4 8.06 2.23 -9.18
CA PRO A 4 8.31 0.90 -9.78
C PRO A 4 9.48 0.10 -9.17
N GLU A 5 10.46 0.80 -8.58
CA GLU A 5 11.66 0.20 -7.99
C GLU A 5 11.47 -0.15 -6.49
N VAL A 6 10.31 0.17 -5.91
CA VAL A 6 10.04 -0.02 -4.48
C VAL A 6 9.54 -1.45 -4.23
N GLU A 7 10.18 -2.13 -3.28
CA GLU A 7 9.72 -3.42 -2.76
C GLU A 7 8.47 -3.26 -1.87
N ARG A 8 7.30 -3.12 -2.51
CA ARG A 8 6.00 -2.94 -1.83
C ARG A 8 5.48 -4.21 -1.17
N LEU A 9 5.88 -5.37 -1.71
CA LEU A 9 5.37 -6.66 -1.25
C LEU A 9 5.86 -7.03 0.15
N LEU A 10 7.05 -6.58 0.56
CA LEU A 10 7.59 -6.89 1.87
C LEU A 10 6.80 -6.20 3.01
N PRO A 11 6.51 -4.88 2.94
CA PRO A 11 5.54 -4.24 3.84
C PRO A 11 4.16 -4.90 3.85
N ILE A 12 3.62 -5.26 2.67
CA ILE A 12 2.31 -5.94 2.58
C ILE A 12 2.35 -7.29 3.31
N LYS A 13 3.43 -8.06 3.14
CA LYS A 13 3.61 -9.34 3.86
C LYS A 13 3.66 -9.14 5.38
N GLY A 14 4.36 -8.10 5.85
CA GLY A 14 4.39 -7.74 7.27
C GLY A 14 3.00 -7.40 7.81
N LEU A 15 2.22 -6.60 7.07
CA LEU A 15 0.85 -6.26 7.45
C LEU A 15 -0.06 -7.49 7.49
N VAL A 16 -0.03 -8.35 6.47
CA VAL A 16 -0.83 -9.58 6.46
C VAL A 16 -0.49 -10.50 7.63
N ARG A 17 0.80 -10.61 8.00
CA ARG A 17 1.23 -11.38 9.16
C ARG A 17 0.63 -10.84 10.45
N PHE A 18 0.69 -9.52 10.65
CA PHE A 18 0.11 -8.86 11.80
C PHE A 18 -1.40 -9.09 11.89
N LEU A 19 -2.13 -8.88 10.79
CA LEU A 19 -3.58 -9.09 10.75
C LEU A 19 -3.93 -10.53 11.15
N ALA A 20 -3.18 -11.51 10.64
CA ALA A 20 -3.38 -12.91 11.02
C ALA A 20 -3.09 -13.19 12.50
N ASP A 21 -2.04 -12.58 13.06
CA ASP A 21 -1.70 -12.72 14.48
C ASP A 21 -2.80 -12.11 15.39
N GLU A 22 -3.50 -11.08 14.92
CA GLU A 22 -4.70 -10.49 15.56
C GLU A 22 -5.99 -11.29 15.27
N GLY A 23 -5.92 -12.35 14.44
CA GLY A 23 -7.05 -13.20 14.08
C GLY A 23 -7.92 -12.68 12.93
N GLU A 24 -7.48 -11.62 12.24
CA GLU A 24 -8.15 -11.04 11.07
C GLU A 24 -7.73 -11.74 9.76
N LYS A 25 -8.66 -11.80 8.80
CA LYS A 25 -8.44 -12.38 7.48
C LYS A 25 -8.19 -11.31 6.44
N ALA A 26 -7.01 -11.34 5.83
CA ALA A 26 -6.66 -10.42 4.76
C ALA A 26 -6.88 -11.04 3.35
N ALA A 27 -7.41 -10.25 2.42
CA ALA A 27 -7.30 -10.53 0.99
C ALA A 27 -6.37 -9.50 0.33
N VAL A 28 -5.45 -9.97 -0.51
CA VAL A 28 -4.51 -9.13 -1.26
C VAL A 28 -4.86 -9.18 -2.74
N ILE A 29 -5.11 -8.01 -3.33
CA ILE A 29 -5.41 -7.85 -4.75
C ILE A 29 -4.21 -7.19 -5.43
N LEU A 30 -3.57 -7.88 -6.36
CA LEU A 30 -2.46 -7.34 -7.14
C LEU A 30 -2.96 -6.88 -8.51
N THR A 31 -2.63 -5.63 -8.88
CA THR A 31 -3.04 -5.06 -10.18
C THR A 31 -1.91 -5.13 -11.23
N GLU A 32 -0.64 -5.22 -10.81
CA GLU A 32 0.50 -5.50 -11.71
C GLU A 32 0.71 -7.01 -11.87
N ARG A 33 1.45 -7.40 -12.92
CA ARG A 33 1.99 -8.76 -13.06
C ARG A 33 3.08 -8.98 -12.01
N GLY A 34 2.70 -9.00 -10.75
CA GLY A 34 3.54 -9.10 -9.55
C GLY A 34 3.56 -10.50 -8.94
N GLU A 35 3.26 -11.53 -9.73
CA GLU A 35 3.28 -12.92 -9.28
C GLU A 35 4.66 -13.30 -8.70
N ALA A 36 5.75 -12.74 -9.26
CA ALA A 36 7.15 -13.05 -8.91
C ALA A 36 7.61 -12.72 -7.47
N GLY A 37 6.75 -12.14 -6.62
CA GLY A 37 7.03 -11.96 -5.19
C GLY A 37 6.11 -12.73 -4.24
N PHE A 38 5.06 -13.37 -4.77
CA PHE A 38 4.15 -14.28 -4.06
C PHE A 38 4.16 -15.70 -4.66
N GLU A 39 5.10 -16.00 -5.56
CA GLU A 39 5.27 -17.27 -6.30
C GLU A 39 5.24 -18.52 -5.40
N ASP A 40 5.64 -18.38 -4.13
CA ASP A 40 5.49 -19.42 -3.11
C ASP A 40 4.26 -19.15 -2.23
N ASN A 41 3.11 -19.61 -2.75
CA ASN A 41 1.85 -19.91 -2.05
C ASN A 41 1.78 -19.51 -0.56
N ILE A 42 0.95 -18.50 -0.27
CA ILE A 42 0.37 -18.22 1.05
C ILE A 42 1.47 -17.80 2.04
N ILE A 43 1.39 -16.63 2.67
CA ILE A 43 2.16 -16.45 3.91
C ILE A 43 1.61 -17.54 4.85
N PRO A 44 2.35 -18.64 5.12
CA PRO A 44 1.72 -19.82 5.70
C PRO A 44 1.05 -19.46 7.01
N ASP A 45 -0.11 -20.05 7.26
CA ASP A 45 -0.92 -19.85 8.47
C ASP A 45 -1.59 -18.46 8.63
N THR A 46 -1.59 -17.60 7.60
CA THR A 46 -2.24 -16.27 7.67
C THR A 46 -3.69 -16.22 7.17
N GLY A 47 -4.18 -17.29 6.53
CA GLY A 47 -5.48 -17.26 5.85
C GLY A 47 -5.56 -16.27 4.68
N MET A 48 -4.42 -15.72 4.23
CA MET A 48 -4.34 -14.74 3.14
C MET A 48 -4.87 -15.27 1.82
N ILE A 49 -5.62 -14.42 1.11
CA ILE A 49 -6.20 -14.76 -0.20
C ILE A 49 -5.65 -13.83 -1.26
N LEU A 50 -4.94 -14.39 -2.22
CA LEU A 50 -4.38 -13.65 -3.34
C LEU A 50 -5.34 -13.64 -4.53
N LYS A 51 -5.65 -12.47 -5.07
CA LYS A 51 -6.41 -12.29 -6.30
C LYS A 51 -5.65 -11.39 -7.27
N ASN A 52 -5.67 -11.74 -8.55
CA ASN A 52 -5.03 -10.96 -9.60
C ASN A 52 -6.08 -10.16 -10.37
N ALA A 53 -5.87 -8.84 -10.47
CA ALA A 53 -6.67 -7.92 -11.27
C ALA A 53 -5.82 -7.32 -12.41
N ILE A 54 -5.02 -8.16 -13.08
CA ILE A 54 -4.04 -7.76 -14.10
C ILE A 54 -4.76 -7.23 -15.35
N SER A 55 -4.26 -6.16 -15.96
CA SER A 55 -4.73 -5.69 -17.26
C SER A 55 -3.60 -5.12 -18.14
N ASP A 56 -3.48 -5.61 -19.37
CA ASP A 56 -2.49 -5.16 -20.36
C ASP A 56 -2.93 -3.87 -21.11
N CYS A 57 -3.28 -2.80 -20.38
CA CYS A 57 -3.40 -1.43 -20.92
C CYS A 57 -4.78 -0.95 -21.47
N VAL A 58 -5.90 -1.27 -20.80
CA VAL A 58 -7.16 -0.49 -20.97
C VAL A 58 -7.76 -0.17 -19.60
N PRO A 59 -7.99 1.11 -19.23
CA PRO A 59 -8.60 1.49 -17.96
C PRO A 59 -9.92 0.76 -17.66
N CYS A 60 -10.74 0.52 -18.68
CA CYS A 60 -12.00 -0.22 -18.56
C CYS A 60 -11.81 -1.68 -18.14
N SER A 61 -10.76 -2.34 -18.62
CA SER A 61 -10.45 -3.73 -18.28
C SER A 61 -9.95 -3.84 -16.84
N LEU A 62 -9.17 -2.87 -16.37
CA LEU A 62 -8.77 -2.80 -14.95
C LEU A 62 -9.99 -2.64 -14.05
N ARG A 63 -10.92 -1.73 -14.39
CA ARG A 63 -12.16 -1.54 -13.62
C ARG A 63 -12.97 -2.84 -13.50
N PHE A 64 -13.20 -3.52 -14.62
CA PHE A 64 -13.96 -4.78 -14.63
C PHE A 64 -13.23 -5.89 -13.83
N ASN A 65 -11.91 -6.02 -14.01
CA ASN A 65 -11.13 -7.03 -13.30
C ASN A 65 -11.09 -6.76 -11.79
N LEU A 66 -11.00 -5.49 -11.39
CA LEU A 66 -11.02 -5.08 -9.99
C LEU A 66 -12.40 -5.32 -9.37
N GLU A 67 -13.48 -4.98 -10.06
CA GLU A 67 -14.85 -5.27 -9.61
C GLU A 67 -15.07 -6.77 -9.37
N SER A 68 -14.64 -7.59 -10.34
CA SER A 68 -14.74 -9.06 -10.24
C SER A 68 -13.88 -9.61 -9.09
N ALA A 69 -12.66 -9.11 -8.92
CA ALA A 69 -11.76 -9.53 -7.83
C ALA A 69 -12.32 -9.16 -6.46
N LEU A 70 -12.83 -7.93 -6.30
CA LEU A 70 -13.41 -7.44 -5.04
C LEU A 70 -14.69 -8.19 -4.66
N LYS A 71 -15.64 -8.33 -5.60
CA LYS A 71 -16.88 -9.10 -5.36
C LYS A 71 -16.58 -10.56 -5.08
N GLY A 72 -15.68 -11.16 -5.86
CA GLY A 72 -15.25 -12.55 -5.65
C GLY A 72 -14.58 -12.78 -4.30
N ALA A 73 -13.72 -11.87 -3.83
CA ALA A 73 -13.12 -11.94 -2.50
C ALA A 73 -14.18 -11.78 -1.39
N THR A 74 -15.11 -10.84 -1.56
CA THR A 74 -16.19 -10.61 -0.59
C THR A 74 -17.08 -11.84 -0.44
N GLU A 75 -17.52 -12.44 -1.55
CA GLU A 75 -18.45 -13.58 -1.54
C GLU A 75 -17.80 -14.89 -1.08
N GLN A 76 -16.59 -15.18 -1.57
CA GLN A 76 -15.96 -16.49 -1.36
C GLN A 76 -15.27 -16.59 -0.01
N SER A 77 -14.75 -15.46 0.48
CA SER A 77 -13.82 -15.47 1.60
C SER A 77 -14.14 -14.56 2.77
N LYS A 78 -14.97 -13.54 2.57
CA LYS A 78 -15.37 -12.59 3.61
C LYS A 78 -14.15 -12.10 4.43
N PRO A 79 -13.14 -11.52 3.76
CA PRO A 79 -11.98 -10.97 4.46
C PRO A 79 -12.43 -9.80 5.35
N ASP A 80 -11.75 -9.61 6.47
CA ASP A 80 -11.92 -8.45 7.34
C ASP A 80 -11.20 -7.24 6.72
N VAL A 81 -10.07 -7.47 6.03
CA VAL A 81 -9.26 -6.41 5.38
C VAL A 81 -8.94 -6.77 3.94
N MET A 82 -9.09 -5.80 3.02
CA MET A 82 -8.67 -5.93 1.62
C MET A 82 -7.53 -4.97 1.29
N ILE A 83 -6.38 -5.52 0.91
CA ILE A 83 -5.18 -4.77 0.54
C ILE A 83 -5.07 -4.77 -0.98
N ILE A 84 -5.14 -3.58 -1.60
CA ILE A 84 -5.02 -3.44 -3.05
C ILE A 84 -3.64 -2.88 -3.39
N GLU A 85 -2.80 -3.67 -4.03
CA GLU A 85 -1.54 -3.22 -4.58
C GLU A 85 -1.77 -2.65 -5.98
N LEU A 86 -1.58 -1.34 -6.11
CA LEU A 86 -1.80 -0.59 -7.34
C LEU A 86 -0.60 -0.65 -8.28
N LEU A 87 -0.88 -0.52 -9.58
CA LEU A 87 0.14 -0.28 -10.60
C LEU A 87 1.02 0.90 -10.19
N SER A 88 2.30 0.81 -10.50
CA SER A 88 3.30 1.79 -10.09
C SER A 88 3.02 3.20 -10.63
N SER A 89 2.23 3.32 -11.69
CA SER A 89 1.79 4.60 -12.28
C SER A 89 0.33 4.96 -12.02
N ALA A 90 -0.44 4.14 -11.28
CA ALA A 90 -1.85 4.39 -11.05
C ALA A 90 -2.07 5.50 -10.01
N SER A 91 -3.13 6.29 -10.20
CA SER A 91 -3.64 7.22 -9.18
C SER A 91 -4.54 6.46 -8.19
N PRO A 92 -4.27 6.52 -6.89
CA PRO A 92 -5.07 5.85 -5.88
C PRO A 92 -6.47 6.45 -5.76
N LEU A 93 -6.62 7.77 -5.91
CA LEU A 93 -7.94 8.40 -5.89
C LEU A 93 -8.79 7.93 -7.07
N GLN A 94 -8.24 7.86 -8.28
CA GLN A 94 -8.98 7.35 -9.44
C GLN A 94 -9.45 5.90 -9.26
N ILE A 95 -8.65 5.08 -8.57
CA ILE A 95 -9.04 3.71 -8.26
C ILE A 95 -10.13 3.69 -7.19
N LYS A 96 -10.00 4.48 -6.13
CA LYS A 96 -11.04 4.65 -5.10
C LYS A 96 -12.36 5.09 -5.72
N GLU A 97 -12.37 6.16 -6.52
CA GLU A 97 -13.53 6.67 -7.26
C GLU A 97 -14.13 5.63 -8.22
N SER A 98 -13.30 4.73 -8.75
CA SER A 98 -13.78 3.63 -9.59
C SER A 98 -14.48 2.53 -8.79
N ILE A 99 -14.03 2.28 -7.55
CA ILE A 99 -14.56 1.25 -6.65
C ILE A 99 -15.85 1.72 -5.94
N GLU A 100 -15.92 2.98 -5.50
CA GLU A 100 -17.08 3.56 -4.81
C GLU A 100 -18.45 3.21 -5.44
N PRO A 101 -18.65 3.28 -6.78
CA PRO A 101 -19.93 2.93 -7.40
C PRO A 101 -20.18 1.42 -7.59
N MET A 102 -19.28 0.52 -7.16
CA MET A 102 -19.39 -0.93 -7.39
C MET A 102 -20.39 -1.64 -6.44
N ASP A 103 -20.93 -0.92 -5.44
CA ASP A 103 -21.90 -1.42 -4.45
C ASP A 103 -21.44 -2.72 -3.78
N ILE A 104 -20.21 -2.72 -3.28
CA ILE A 104 -19.62 -3.85 -2.56
C ILE A 104 -20.12 -3.77 -1.10
N PRO A 105 -20.81 -4.81 -0.60
CA PRO A 105 -21.35 -4.81 0.76
C PRO A 105 -20.25 -4.61 1.81
N ASP A 106 -20.58 -3.84 2.85
CA ASP A 106 -19.74 -3.63 4.04
C ASP A 106 -18.33 -3.08 3.73
N LEU A 107 -18.14 -2.45 2.57
CA LEU A 107 -16.87 -1.86 2.16
C LEU A 107 -16.71 -0.45 2.76
N SER A 108 -15.61 -0.23 3.47
CA SER A 108 -15.07 1.08 3.84
C SER A 108 -13.66 1.26 3.28
N PHE A 109 -13.23 2.51 3.13
CA PHE A 109 -11.87 2.82 2.70
C PHE A 109 -11.02 3.27 3.88
N ASP A 110 -9.93 2.55 4.09
CA ASP A 110 -8.84 2.95 4.97
C ASP A 110 -7.91 3.97 4.29
N PRO A 111 -7.01 4.62 5.06
CA PRO A 111 -6.04 5.56 4.53
C PRO A 111 -5.23 5.03 3.34
N ILE A 112 -4.98 5.88 2.35
CA ILE A 112 -4.11 5.57 1.21
C ILE A 112 -2.66 5.60 1.67
N VAL A 113 -1.98 4.46 1.51
CA VAL A 113 -0.56 4.29 1.91
C VAL A 113 0.37 4.27 0.70
N HIS A 114 1.35 5.18 0.69
CA HIS A 114 2.45 5.19 -0.27
C HIS A 114 3.76 4.78 0.41
N VAL A 115 4.40 3.75 -0.13
CA VAL A 115 5.71 3.30 0.33
C VAL A 115 6.80 3.88 -0.59
N VAL A 116 7.77 4.53 0.03
CA VAL A 116 8.93 5.16 -0.60
C VAL A 116 10.18 4.37 -0.20
N ASP A 117 11.06 4.05 -1.16
CA ASP A 117 12.38 3.48 -0.86
C ASP A 117 13.34 4.61 -0.46
N ALA A 118 13.54 4.80 0.84
CA ALA A 118 14.37 5.87 1.37
C ALA A 118 15.87 5.72 1.06
N SER A 119 16.33 4.57 0.55
CA SER A 119 17.73 4.36 0.19
C SER A 119 18.10 4.92 -1.19
N SER A 120 17.10 5.16 -2.04
CA SER A 120 17.31 5.53 -3.45
C SER A 120 16.36 6.61 -3.99
N PHE A 121 15.41 7.08 -3.18
CA PHE A 121 14.40 8.05 -3.62
C PHE A 121 14.97 9.41 -4.01
N ARG A 122 14.75 9.81 -5.26
CA ARG A 122 15.19 11.12 -5.76
C ARG A 122 14.49 12.25 -5.00
N PHE A 123 15.28 13.04 -4.27
CA PHE A 123 14.76 14.18 -3.51
C PHE A 123 14.76 15.52 -4.29
N GLU A 124 15.07 15.47 -5.59
CA GLU A 124 14.98 16.64 -6.47
C GLU A 124 13.58 16.71 -7.12
N ILE A 125 12.72 17.59 -6.61
CA ILE A 125 11.30 17.68 -7.00
C ILE A 125 11.11 17.84 -8.53
N ASP A 126 11.93 18.66 -9.17
CA ASP A 126 11.86 18.92 -10.63
C ASP A 126 12.21 17.70 -11.49
N LYS A 127 12.84 16.69 -10.89
CA LYS A 127 13.21 15.43 -11.55
C LYS A 127 12.21 14.31 -11.27
N LEU A 128 11.20 14.54 -10.42
CA LEU A 128 10.18 13.55 -10.15
C LEU A 128 9.17 13.50 -11.31
N PRO A 129 8.83 12.29 -11.80
CA PRO A 129 7.72 12.14 -12.73
C PRO A 129 6.43 12.68 -12.10
N LYS A 130 5.60 13.35 -12.92
CA LYS A 130 4.34 13.95 -12.44
C LYS A 130 3.44 12.96 -11.69
N PHE A 131 3.37 11.71 -12.15
CA PHE A 131 2.55 10.70 -11.48
C PHE A 131 3.05 10.43 -10.05
N VAL A 132 4.36 10.43 -9.79
CA VAL A 132 4.91 10.22 -8.44
C VAL A 132 4.47 11.35 -7.50
N ILE A 133 4.54 12.60 -7.98
CA ILE A 133 4.09 13.78 -7.22
C ILE A 133 2.61 13.62 -6.87
N THR A 134 1.75 13.34 -7.86
CA THR A 134 0.32 13.11 -7.64
C THR A 134 0.06 11.99 -6.65
N GLN A 135 0.78 10.87 -6.75
CA GLN A 135 0.62 9.76 -5.81
C GLN A 135 1.01 10.14 -4.37
N ILE A 136 1.99 11.04 -4.18
CA ILE A 136 2.38 11.55 -2.86
C ILE A 136 1.30 12.51 -2.34
N GLU A 137 0.79 13.41 -3.18
CA GLU A 137 -0.29 14.36 -2.85
C GLU A 137 -1.59 13.64 -2.47
N GLU A 138 -1.90 12.52 -3.11
CA GLU A 138 -3.13 11.74 -2.91
C GLU A 138 -3.07 10.76 -1.72
N SER A 139 -1.95 10.68 -1.02
CA SER A 139 -1.75 9.72 0.07
C SER A 139 -2.02 10.32 1.44
N ASP A 140 -2.72 9.57 2.28
CA ASP A 140 -2.94 9.92 3.69
C ASP A 140 -1.70 9.57 4.54
N ILE A 141 -0.99 8.51 4.17
CA ILE A 141 0.19 8.00 4.87
C ILE A 141 1.33 7.78 3.87
N LEU A 142 2.50 8.33 4.20
CA LEU A 142 3.76 8.13 3.49
C LEU A 142 4.71 7.31 4.37
N CYS A 143 5.20 6.19 3.85
CA CYS A 143 6.10 5.29 4.56
C CYS A 143 7.48 5.32 3.90
N LEU A 144 8.49 5.84 4.60
CA LEU A 144 9.88 5.73 4.20
C LEU A 144 10.40 4.37 4.65
N ASN A 145 10.53 3.44 3.72
CA ASN A 145 11.05 2.10 3.94
C ASN A 145 12.57 2.06 3.69
N LYS A 146 13.23 1.01 4.20
CA LYS A 146 14.68 0.74 4.07
C LYS A 146 15.57 1.74 4.83
N VAL A 147 15.07 2.24 5.96
CA VAL A 147 15.83 3.16 6.83
C VAL A 147 17.05 2.50 7.47
N ASP A 148 17.12 1.17 7.48
CA ASP A 148 18.27 0.39 7.95
C ASP A 148 19.51 0.53 7.05
N ILE A 149 19.34 0.94 5.80
CA ILE A 149 20.42 1.11 4.82
C ILE A 149 20.48 2.52 4.21
N ALA A 150 19.52 3.37 4.52
CA ALA A 150 19.51 4.75 4.06
C ALA A 150 20.50 5.59 4.90
N ASP A 151 21.17 6.55 4.25
CA ASP A 151 21.95 7.55 4.96
C ASP A 151 21.04 8.51 5.74
N HIS A 152 21.44 8.89 6.95
CA HIS A 152 20.60 9.70 7.83
C HIS A 152 20.35 11.12 7.30
N GLU A 153 21.36 11.77 6.70
CA GLU A 153 21.19 13.11 6.10
C GLU A 153 20.29 13.03 4.85
N TYR A 154 20.46 11.96 4.07
CA TYR A 154 19.61 11.67 2.92
C TYR A 154 18.15 11.46 3.33
N LEU A 155 17.91 10.68 4.39
CA LEU A 155 16.57 10.38 4.88
C LEU A 155 15.84 11.65 5.36
N ILE A 156 16.53 12.58 6.04
CA ILE A 156 15.96 13.90 6.38
C ILE A 156 15.54 14.65 5.11
N SER A 157 16.39 14.65 4.08
CA SER A 157 16.10 15.33 2.81
C SER A 157 14.88 14.75 2.09
N VAL A 158 14.74 13.43 2.09
CA VAL A 158 13.56 12.75 1.55
C VAL A 158 12.31 13.11 2.35
N ARG A 159 12.37 13.06 3.69
CA ARG A 159 11.26 13.43 4.57
C ARG A 159 10.81 14.88 4.34
N ASP A 160 11.75 15.82 4.26
CA ASP A 160 11.45 17.24 4.05
C ASP A 160 10.80 17.50 2.69
N LEU A 161 11.26 16.80 1.64
CA LEU A 161 10.61 16.85 0.34
C LEU A 161 9.18 16.31 0.42
N LEU A 162 8.98 15.14 1.03
CA LEU A 162 7.66 14.53 1.15
C LEU A 162 6.69 15.45 1.90
N LYS A 163 7.14 16.12 2.97
CA LYS A 163 6.37 17.15 3.68
C LYS A 163 6.11 18.40 2.87
N THR A 164 7.03 18.76 1.96
CA THR A 164 6.82 19.89 1.04
C THR A 164 5.74 19.57 0.01
N ILE A 165 5.70 18.33 -0.50
CA ILE A 165 4.71 17.89 -1.49
C ILE A 165 3.35 17.66 -0.81
N ASN A 166 3.32 16.98 0.33
CA ASN A 166 2.10 16.69 1.08
C ASN A 166 2.30 16.97 2.59
N PRO A 167 1.96 18.20 3.03
CA PRO A 167 2.08 18.59 4.44
C PRO A 167 1.18 17.78 5.38
N ASP A 168 0.00 17.39 4.88
CA ASP A 168 -1.08 16.76 5.65
C ASP A 168 -0.86 15.27 5.85
N ALA A 169 -0.08 14.62 4.96
CA ALA A 169 0.24 13.21 5.10
C ALA A 169 1.02 12.91 6.39
N ARG A 170 0.62 11.83 7.06
CA ARG A 170 1.40 11.26 8.15
C ARG A 170 2.61 10.54 7.59
N ILE A 171 3.74 10.61 8.29
CA ILE A 171 4.99 9.99 7.84
C ILE A 171 5.46 8.97 8.85
N PHE A 172 5.72 7.75 8.38
CA PHE A 172 6.36 6.69 9.15
C PHE A 172 7.68 6.29 8.51
N GLU A 173 8.62 5.89 9.35
CA GLU A 173 9.97 5.50 8.94
C GLU A 173 10.27 4.13 9.52
N PHE A 174 10.59 3.17 8.64
CA PHE A 174 10.78 1.80 9.08
C PHE A 174 11.66 0.99 8.13
N SER A 175 12.08 -0.17 8.62
CA SER A 175 12.58 -1.24 7.78
C SER A 175 11.59 -2.42 7.80
N ALA A 176 10.88 -2.62 6.70
CA ALA A 176 9.97 -3.77 6.57
C ALA A 176 10.71 -5.11 6.58
N LYS A 177 12.03 -5.09 6.36
CA LYS A 177 12.90 -6.27 6.51
C LYS A 177 13.12 -6.63 7.97
N MET A 178 13.26 -5.61 8.82
CA MET A 178 13.53 -5.79 10.24
C MET A 178 12.25 -5.89 11.07
N LEU A 179 11.11 -5.42 10.53
CA LEU A 179 9.85 -5.26 11.27
C LEU A 179 10.09 -4.50 12.58
N ASP A 180 10.77 -3.37 12.46
CA ASP A 180 11.18 -2.55 13.59
C ASP A 180 10.02 -1.78 14.23
N GLU A 181 10.32 -1.01 15.29
CA GLU A 181 9.33 -0.23 16.03
C GLU A 181 8.53 0.73 15.14
N GLY A 182 9.18 1.33 14.12
CA GLY A 182 8.52 2.20 13.16
C GLY A 182 7.49 1.46 12.30
N PHE A 183 7.76 0.20 11.96
CA PHE A 183 6.79 -0.65 11.28
C PHE A 183 5.61 -0.96 12.21
N THR A 184 5.86 -1.29 13.47
CA THR A 184 4.78 -1.52 14.46
C THR A 184 3.90 -0.28 14.63
N GLN A 185 4.48 0.91 14.79
CA GLN A 185 3.73 2.17 14.89
C GLN A 185 2.88 2.45 13.65
N PHE A 186 3.41 2.18 12.45
CA PHE A 186 2.65 2.31 11.21
C PHE A 186 1.43 1.39 11.19
N ILE A 187 1.59 0.15 11.66
CA ILE A 187 0.52 -0.84 11.70
C ILE A 187 -0.52 -0.50 12.76
N ASP A 188 -0.10 -0.07 13.95
CA ASP A 188 -1.01 0.37 15.03
C ASP A 188 -1.86 1.57 14.59
N GLU A 189 -1.27 2.49 13.83
CA GLU A 189 -2.01 3.57 13.19
C GLU A 189 -3.07 3.06 12.21
N LEU A 190 -2.70 2.13 11.30
CA LEU A 190 -3.66 1.56 10.35
C LEU A 190 -4.78 0.80 11.05
N ALA A 191 -4.49 0.12 12.15
CA ALA A 191 -5.47 -0.57 12.97
C ALA A 191 -6.33 0.37 13.84
N GLY A 192 -6.09 1.69 13.78
CA GLY A 192 -6.81 2.68 14.59
C GLY A 192 -6.50 2.61 16.09
N LYS A 193 -5.41 1.94 16.49
CA LYS A 193 -5.00 1.80 17.90
C LYS A 193 -4.38 3.09 18.46
N ASP A 194 -3.93 3.99 17.59
CA ASP A 194 -3.38 5.32 17.94
C ASP A 194 -4.38 6.48 17.82
N ALA A 195 -5.66 6.20 17.51
CA ALA A 195 -6.67 7.25 17.51
C ALA A 195 -6.97 7.67 18.97
N PRO A 196 -6.76 8.95 19.37
CA PRO A 196 -7.29 9.41 20.64
C PRO A 196 -8.81 9.22 20.63
N GLU A 197 -9.35 8.60 21.68
CA GLU A 197 -10.80 8.46 21.90
C GLU A 197 -11.49 9.80 21.58
N LYS A 198 -12.39 9.79 20.59
CA LYS A 198 -13.24 10.94 20.26
C LYS A 198 -14.31 11.15 21.33
#